data_AF-A0A8T6WGN6-F1
#
_entry.id   AF-A0A8T6WGN6-F1
#
_cell.length_a   1.000
_cell.length_b   1.000
_cell.length_c   1.000
_cell.angle_alpha   90.00
_cell.angle_beta   90.00
_cell.angle_gamma   90.00
#
_symmetry.space_group_name_H-M   'P 1'
#
loop_
_entity.id
_entity.type
_entity.pdbx_description
1 polymer ?
#
loop_
_entity_poly.entity_id
_entity_poly.type
_entity_poly.pdbx_seq_one_letter_code
_entity_poly.pdbx_strand_id
1 'polypeptide(L)'
;VLDGATNIQARDKVGPLDVDSNSSDGNLFAWIEPRLALLNGSKWEFTIFYWVEESLYVNRNGNRDLDFITPIFPLFVETLQMRIVLPDGSEVIELMEGARVHEDDQGIHVIQSYENILPSEQKNVNLIYE
;
A
#
# COMPACT_ATOMS: atom_id res chain seq x y z
N VAL A 1 7.84 2.18 -7.20
CA VAL A 1 8.35 0.82 -7.42
C VAL A 1 7.55 -0.13 -6.54
N LEU A 2 6.98 -1.17 -7.14
CA LEU A 2 6.26 -2.23 -6.45
C LEU A 2 6.96 -3.56 -6.82
N ASP A 3 7.91 -4.00 -6.00
CA ASP A 3 8.61 -5.26 -6.26
C ASP A 3 7.64 -6.44 -6.12
N GLY A 4 7.73 -7.43 -7.00
CA GLY A 4 6.84 -8.60 -7.02
C GLY A 4 5.34 -8.33 -7.24
N ALA A 5 4.94 -7.08 -7.55
CA ALA A 5 3.53 -6.77 -7.79
C ALA A 5 3.03 -7.31 -9.13
N THR A 6 1.76 -7.72 -9.14
CA THR A 6 1.07 -8.32 -10.27
C THR A 6 -0.37 -7.83 -10.34
N ASN A 7 -1.02 -8.04 -11.49
CA ASN A 7 -2.42 -7.73 -11.73
C ASN A 7 -2.77 -6.28 -11.33
N ILE A 8 -1.97 -5.29 -11.74
CA ILE A 8 -2.24 -3.90 -11.38
C ILE A 8 -3.54 -3.43 -12.04
N GLN A 9 -4.43 -2.85 -11.26
CA GLN A 9 -5.68 -2.28 -11.70
C GLN A 9 -5.82 -0.88 -11.13
N ALA A 10 -6.47 0.02 -11.86
CA ALA A 10 -6.77 1.35 -11.38
C ALA A 10 -8.24 1.68 -11.67
N ARG A 11 -8.82 2.52 -10.82
CA ARG A 11 -10.16 3.07 -11.02
C ARG A 11 -10.27 4.46 -10.44
N ASP A 12 -11.20 5.23 -10.97
CA ASP A 12 -11.68 6.46 -10.33
C ASP A 12 -13.12 6.27 -9.84
N LYS A 13 -13.76 7.39 -9.47
CA LYS A 13 -15.18 7.41 -9.06
C LYS A 13 -16.15 7.04 -10.18
N VAL A 14 -15.72 7.10 -11.44
CA VAL A 14 -16.55 6.79 -12.62
C VAL A 14 -16.43 5.32 -12.99
N GLY A 15 -15.25 4.72 -12.87
CA GLY A 15 -15.02 3.31 -13.20
C GLY A 15 -13.56 2.95 -13.40
N PRO A 16 -13.28 1.77 -14.01
CA PRO A 16 -11.94 1.33 -14.32
C PRO A 16 -11.18 2.31 -15.20
N LEU A 17 -9.88 2.47 -14.94
CA LEU A 17 -8.93 3.26 -15.71
C LEU A 17 -8.00 2.33 -16.48
N ASP A 18 -7.47 2.82 -17.60
CA ASP A 18 -6.43 2.11 -18.31
C ASP A 18 -5.12 2.18 -17.50
N VAL A 19 -4.47 1.02 -17.39
CA VAL A 19 -3.18 0.85 -16.72
C VAL A 19 -2.21 0.29 -17.75
N ASP A 20 -1.18 1.06 -18.06
CA ASP A 20 -0.01 0.53 -18.75
C ASP A 20 1.04 0.15 -17.71
N SER A 21 1.71 -0.98 -17.89
CA SER A 21 2.73 -1.42 -16.96
C SER A 21 3.88 -2.08 -17.67
N ASN A 22 5.08 -1.82 -17.17
CA ASN A 22 6.31 -2.39 -17.70
C ASN A 22 7.20 -2.80 -16.53
N SER A 23 7.85 -3.95 -16.68
CA SER A 23 8.84 -4.44 -15.73
C SER A 23 10.23 -4.19 -16.33
N SER A 24 11.05 -3.43 -15.61
CA SER A 24 12.46 -3.21 -15.97
C SER A 24 13.33 -3.37 -14.72
N ASP A 25 14.38 -4.19 -14.83
CA ASP A 25 15.38 -4.36 -13.77
C ASP A 25 14.79 -4.73 -12.40
N GLY A 26 13.79 -5.62 -12.38
CA GLY A 26 13.08 -6.04 -11.15
C GLY A 26 12.09 -5.01 -10.60
N ASN A 27 12.02 -3.82 -11.19
CA ASN A 27 11.08 -2.79 -10.79
C ASN A 27 9.86 -2.81 -11.72
N LEU A 28 8.68 -2.86 -11.12
CA LEU A 28 7.44 -2.63 -11.84
C LEU A 28 7.08 -1.14 -11.84
N PHE A 29 6.90 -0.62 -13.04
CA PHE A 29 6.38 0.73 -13.30
C PHE A 29 4.97 0.62 -13.85
N ALA A 30 4.06 1.42 -13.29
CA ALA A 30 2.67 1.51 -13.73
C ALA A 30 2.36 2.96 -14.10
N TRP A 31 1.83 3.17 -15.29
CA TRP A 31 1.34 4.46 -15.77
C TRP A 31 -0.18 4.43 -15.77
N ILE A 32 -0.76 5.42 -15.09
CA ILE A 32 -2.21 5.57 -14.95
C ILE A 32 -2.53 6.99 -15.39
N GLU A 33 -3.33 7.12 -16.44
CA GLU A 33 -3.67 8.41 -17.01
C GLU A 33 -5.06 8.88 -16.54
N PRO A 34 -5.21 10.17 -16.20
CA PRO A 34 -6.52 10.73 -15.91
C PRO A 34 -7.36 10.81 -17.19
N ARG A 35 -8.68 10.59 -17.08
CA ARG A 35 -9.60 10.66 -18.24
C ARG A 35 -9.64 12.04 -18.90
N LEU A 36 -9.27 13.08 -18.16
CA LEU A 36 -9.25 14.47 -18.59
C LEU A 36 -7.94 15.10 -18.14
N ALA A 37 -7.46 16.08 -18.90
CA ALA A 37 -6.28 16.84 -18.54
C ALA A 37 -6.44 17.53 -17.18
N LEU A 38 -5.44 17.38 -16.30
CA LEU A 38 -5.40 18.05 -15.01
C LEU A 38 -4.94 19.49 -15.21
N LEU A 39 -5.83 20.44 -14.94
CA LEU A 39 -5.50 21.88 -14.96
C LEU A 39 -4.94 22.30 -13.61
N ASN A 40 -4.28 23.46 -13.55
CA ASN A 40 -3.76 23.99 -12.29
C ASN A 40 -4.89 24.11 -11.24
N GLY A 41 -4.64 23.59 -10.04
CA GLY A 41 -5.61 23.52 -8.94
C GLY A 41 -6.66 22.40 -9.05
N SER A 42 -6.62 21.60 -10.12
CA SER A 42 -7.49 20.42 -10.26
C SER A 42 -7.12 19.35 -9.24
N LYS A 43 -8.13 18.63 -8.75
CA LYS A 43 -7.95 17.47 -7.88
C LYS A 43 -8.40 16.23 -8.63
N TRP A 44 -7.60 15.19 -8.56
CA TRP A 44 -7.93 13.89 -9.12
C TRP A 44 -7.81 12.83 -8.03
N GLU A 45 -8.83 12.00 -7.92
CA GLU A 45 -8.93 10.95 -6.93
C GLU A 45 -9.15 9.63 -7.66
N PHE A 46 -8.29 8.67 -7.34
CA PHE A 46 -8.28 7.36 -7.94
C PHE A 46 -7.75 6.33 -6.94
N THR A 47 -7.95 5.06 -7.24
CA THR A 47 -7.52 3.93 -6.42
C THR A 47 -6.76 2.96 -7.29
N ILE A 48 -5.62 2.49 -6.78
CA ILE A 48 -4.80 1.44 -7.40
C ILE A 48 -4.97 0.16 -6.57
N PHE A 49 -5.17 -0.95 -7.26
CA PHE A 49 -5.15 -2.30 -6.69
C PHE A 49 -4.01 -3.07 -7.33
N TYR A 50 -3.32 -3.88 -6.54
CA TYR A 50 -2.28 -4.78 -7.02
C TYR A 50 -2.17 -5.96 -6.06
N TRP A 51 -1.56 -7.04 -6.53
CA TRP A 51 -1.35 -8.26 -5.78
C TRP A 51 0.14 -8.52 -5.66
N VAL A 52 0.57 -9.00 -4.49
CA VAL A 52 1.94 -9.43 -4.26
C VAL A 52 1.94 -10.86 -3.73
N GLU A 53 3.00 -11.60 -4.01
CA GLU A 53 3.16 -12.94 -3.43
C GLU A 53 3.44 -12.83 -1.93
N GLU A 54 2.69 -13.56 -1.11
CA GLU A 54 2.83 -13.53 0.36
C GLU A 54 4.25 -13.86 0.82
N SER A 55 4.91 -14.81 0.14
CA SER A 55 6.27 -15.28 0.48
C SER A 55 7.34 -14.19 0.42
N LEU A 56 7.06 -13.08 -0.27
CA LEU A 56 7.99 -11.94 -0.39
C LEU A 56 7.97 -11.02 0.84
N TYR A 57 6.87 -11.04 1.60
CA TYR A 57 6.62 -10.05 2.67
C TYR A 57 6.22 -10.68 3.99
N VAL A 58 5.82 -11.95 4.02
CA VAL A 58 5.41 -12.65 5.24
C VAL A 58 6.33 -13.82 5.52
N ASN A 59 7.11 -13.74 6.59
CA ASN A 59 7.91 -14.83 7.09
C ASN A 59 7.10 -15.66 8.11
N ARG A 60 7.20 -17.00 8.02
CA ARG A 60 6.44 -17.93 8.87
C ARG A 60 7.42 -18.75 9.72
N ASN A 61 7.76 -18.24 10.89
CA ASN A 61 8.64 -18.91 11.87
C ASN A 61 7.90 -19.12 13.20
N GLY A 62 6.78 -19.84 13.16
CA GLY A 62 5.82 -19.95 14.28
C GLY A 62 4.74 -18.87 14.16
N ASN A 63 5.14 -17.61 14.35
CA ASN A 63 4.30 -16.45 14.09
C ASN A 63 4.47 -15.97 12.64
N ARG A 64 3.56 -15.10 12.18
CA ARG A 64 3.64 -14.41 10.90
C ARG A 64 4.25 -13.05 11.09
N ASP A 65 5.38 -12.81 10.45
CA ASP A 65 6.09 -11.54 10.46
C ASP A 65 5.92 -10.86 9.09
N LEU A 66 5.13 -9.80 9.06
CA LEU A 66 4.90 -8.96 7.89
C LEU A 66 5.94 -7.84 7.87
N ASP A 67 6.88 -7.92 6.93
CA ASP A 67 7.83 -6.87 6.59
C ASP A 67 7.47 -6.32 5.21
N PHE A 68 7.00 -5.08 5.14
CA PHE A 68 6.55 -4.44 3.91
C PHE A 68 7.12 -3.03 3.79
N ILE A 69 7.44 -2.63 2.55
CA ILE A 69 7.93 -1.28 2.24
C ILE A 69 6.85 -0.55 1.44
N THR A 70 6.47 0.63 1.92
CA THR A 70 5.48 1.46 1.22
C THR A 70 5.94 1.79 -0.20
N PRO A 71 5.03 1.81 -1.20
CA PRO A 71 5.40 2.16 -2.57
C PRO A 71 6.06 3.54 -2.66
N ILE A 72 7.13 3.64 -3.45
CA ILE A 72 7.75 4.93 -3.76
C ILE A 72 6.86 5.69 -4.76
N PHE A 73 6.39 6.86 -4.36
CA PHE A 73 5.70 7.81 -5.24
C PHE A 73 6.67 8.93 -5.64
N PRO A 74 6.77 9.30 -6.93
CA PRO A 74 7.59 10.44 -7.37
C PRO A 74 6.91 11.78 -7.07
N LEU A 75 6.15 11.86 -5.97
CA LEU A 75 5.26 12.95 -5.62
C LEU A 75 5.43 13.27 -4.13
N PHE A 76 5.23 14.55 -3.78
CA PHE A 76 5.07 14.93 -2.39
C PHE A 76 3.75 14.37 -1.85
N VAL A 77 3.80 13.73 -0.69
CA VAL A 77 2.62 13.14 -0.04
C VAL A 77 2.30 13.92 1.22
N GLU A 78 1.18 14.66 1.21
CA GLU A 78 0.73 15.44 2.36
C GLU A 78 0.35 14.54 3.54
N THR A 79 -0.42 13.48 3.27
CA THR A 79 -0.80 12.48 4.27
C THR A 79 -0.75 11.09 3.65
N LEU A 80 -0.10 10.16 4.35
CA LEU A 80 -0.13 8.74 4.05
C LEU A 80 -0.78 8.02 5.22
N GLN A 81 -1.88 7.33 4.96
CA GLN A 81 -2.48 6.42 5.92
C GLN A 81 -2.38 4.99 5.40
N MET A 82 -1.88 4.12 6.24
CA MET A 82 -1.77 2.70 5.99
C MET A 82 -2.73 1.97 6.90
N ARG A 83 -3.49 1.04 6.32
CA ARG A 83 -4.39 0.14 7.02
C ARG A 83 -4.06 -1.29 6.61
N ILE A 84 -3.65 -2.11 7.57
CA ILE A 84 -3.40 -3.54 7.38
C ILE A 84 -4.61 -4.26 7.97
N VAL A 85 -5.25 -5.09 7.16
CA VAL A 85 -6.39 -5.91 7.59
C VAL A 85 -5.86 -7.32 7.82
N LEU A 86 -5.97 -7.81 9.06
CA LEU A 86 -5.52 -9.15 9.41
C LEU A 86 -6.61 -10.20 9.15
N PRO A 87 -6.24 -11.45 8.84
CA PRO A 87 -7.19 -12.55 8.74
C PRO A 87 -8.04 -12.74 10.01
N ASP A 88 -9.25 -13.28 9.85
CA ASP A 88 -10.12 -13.59 10.98
C ASP A 88 -9.42 -14.51 11.99
N GLY A 89 -9.57 -14.18 13.29
CA GLY A 89 -8.95 -14.92 14.39
C GLY A 89 -7.46 -14.63 14.58
N SER A 90 -6.91 -13.61 13.90
CA SER A 90 -5.53 -13.21 14.14
C SER A 90 -5.38 -12.49 15.48
N GLU A 91 -4.22 -12.60 16.11
CA GLU A 91 -3.85 -11.79 17.28
C GLU A 91 -2.57 -10.99 16.98
N VAL A 92 -2.56 -9.70 17.32
CA VAL A 92 -1.38 -8.84 17.13
C VAL A 92 -0.41 -9.04 18.29
N ILE A 93 0.80 -9.48 17.97
CA ILE A 93 1.87 -9.75 18.93
C ILE A 93 2.80 -8.55 19.06
N GLU A 94 3.20 -7.95 17.94
CA GLU A 94 4.12 -6.81 17.91
C GLU A 94 3.74 -5.81 16.82
N LEU A 95 3.84 -4.52 17.13
CA LEU A 95 3.48 -3.41 16.26
C LEU A 95 4.68 -2.52 15.95
N MET A 96 4.74 -2.02 14.72
CA MET A 96 5.60 -0.89 14.38
C MET A 96 5.32 0.34 15.26
N GLU A 97 6.35 1.15 15.49
CA GLU A 97 6.26 2.35 16.31
C GLU A 97 5.23 3.34 15.75
N GLY A 98 4.35 3.83 16.64
CA GLY A 98 3.30 4.78 16.30
C GLY A 98 2.00 4.15 15.76
N ALA A 99 1.98 2.84 15.52
CA ALA A 99 0.80 2.17 14.97
C ALA A 99 -0.25 1.93 16.05
N ARG A 100 -1.50 1.80 15.61
CA ARG A 100 -2.65 1.57 16.48
C ARG A 100 -3.46 0.40 15.97
N VAL A 101 -3.92 -0.43 16.90
CA VAL A 101 -4.88 -1.49 16.61
C VAL A 101 -6.28 -0.93 16.72
N HIS A 102 -7.10 -1.24 15.73
CA HIS A 102 -8.53 -0.96 15.71
C HIS A 102 -9.27 -2.25 15.37
N GLU A 103 -10.16 -2.68 16.24
CA GLU A 103 -10.98 -3.87 16.03
C GLU A 103 -12.42 -3.42 15.77
N ASP A 104 -13.00 -3.92 14.68
CA ASP A 104 -14.39 -3.67 14.30
C ASP A 104 -15.07 -4.97 13.82
N ASP A 105 -16.33 -4.87 13.37
CA ASP A 105 -17.09 -6.02 12.86
C ASP A 105 -16.46 -6.68 11.61
N GLN A 106 -15.41 -6.09 11.02
CA GLN A 106 -14.63 -6.61 9.89
C GLN A 106 -13.26 -7.19 10.31
N GLY A 107 -13.00 -7.31 11.61
CA GLY A 107 -11.78 -7.90 12.16
C GLY A 107 -10.78 -6.89 12.71
N ILE A 108 -9.52 -7.30 12.78
CA ILE A 108 -8.43 -6.50 13.35
C ILE A 108 -7.73 -5.69 12.25
N HIS A 109 -7.63 -4.39 12.47
CA HIS A 109 -6.95 -3.44 11.61
C HIS A 109 -5.77 -2.81 12.34
N VAL A 110 -4.61 -2.77 11.68
CA VAL A 110 -3.46 -1.98 12.14
C VAL A 110 -3.38 -0.72 11.30
N ILE A 111 -3.44 0.45 11.96
CA ILE A 111 -3.45 1.75 11.31
C ILE A 111 -2.20 2.54 11.69
N GLN A 112 -1.52 3.07 10.68
CA GLN A 112 -0.37 3.96 10.82
C GLN A 112 -0.55 5.17 9.92
N SER A 113 -0.24 6.36 10.45
CA SER A 113 -0.33 7.61 9.69
C SER A 113 1.03 8.30 9.65
N TYR A 114 1.30 8.94 8.52
CA TYR A 114 2.47 9.77 8.29
C TYR A 114 2.04 11.06 7.60
N GLU A 115 2.77 12.14 7.84
CA GLU A 115 2.52 13.46 7.26
C GLU A 115 3.77 13.99 6.57
N ASN A 116 3.57 14.78 5.51
CA ASN A 116 4.62 15.53 4.80
C ASN A 116 5.80 14.65 4.33
N ILE A 117 5.51 13.58 3.60
CA ILE A 117 6.52 12.61 3.14
C ILE A 117 7.11 13.06 1.79
N LEU A 118 8.44 13.07 1.72
CA LEU A 118 9.17 13.35 0.48
C LEU A 118 9.26 12.11 -0.42
N PRO A 119 9.41 12.27 -1.75
CA PRO A 119 9.54 11.15 -2.69
C PRO A 119 10.66 10.14 -2.33
N SER A 120 11.72 10.59 -1.64
CA SER A 120 12.85 9.75 -1.23
C SER A 120 12.64 9.00 0.09
N GLU A 121 11.55 9.26 0.81
CA GLU A 121 11.31 8.72 2.14
C GLU A 121 10.44 7.47 2.09
N GLN A 122 11.10 6.31 1.99
CA GLN A 122 10.43 5.02 2.21
C GLN A 122 10.00 4.89 3.67
N LYS A 123 8.83 4.26 3.88
CA LYS A 123 8.37 3.85 5.21
C LYS A 123 8.33 2.33 5.26
N ASN A 124 8.94 1.80 6.31
CA ASN A 124 8.95 0.36 6.58
C ASN A 124 7.83 0.02 7.56
N VAL A 125 7.31 -1.18 7.38
CA VAL A 125 6.12 -1.68 8.03
C VAL A 125 6.50 -3.04 8.59
N ASN A 126 6.57 -3.16 9.91
CA ASN A 126 6.87 -4.42 10.59
C ASN A 126 5.72 -4.76 11.54
N LEU A 127 5.15 -5.95 11.40
CA LEU A 127 4.01 -6.41 12.18
C LEU A 127 4.11 -7.91 12.41
N ILE A 128 4.06 -8.33 13.68
CA ILE A 128 4.01 -9.76 14.03
C ILE A 128 2.60 -10.10 14.52
N TYR A 129 2.01 -11.14 13.94
CA TYR A 129 0.70 -11.67 14.31
C TYR A 129 0.67 -13.20 14.28
N GLU A 130 -0.27 -13.81 15.00
CA GLU A 130 -0.58 -15.25 14.93
C GLU A 130 -1.95 -15.52 14.34
#